data_AF-A0A944XPL1-F1
#
_entry.id   AF-A0A944XPL1-F1
#
_cell.length_a   1.000
_cell.length_b   1.000
_cell.length_c   1.000
_cell.angle_alpha   90.00
_cell.angle_beta   90.00
_cell.angle_gamma   90.00
#
_symmetry.space_group_name_H-M   'P 1'
#
loop_
_entity.id
_entity.type
_entity.pdbx_description
1 polymer ?
#
loop_
_entity_poly.entity_id
_entity_poly.type
_entity_poly.pdbx_seq_one_letter_code
_entity_poly.pdbx_strand_id
1 'polypeptide(L)'
;MVYYSARFWGGIFEKLLVLMDGRTIYTPLFSGVYWDVQDTLLEDIDRIEVIRGPATAMWGGNAMNGVINIITKAARDTQGGLLTASIGTEVKRQTALRYGDKVGDDFFTVCMENIRKRIVLSTRLTQMILLTKMI
;
A
#
# COMPACT_ATOMS: atom_id res chain seq x y z
N MET A 1 11.30 14.03 1.12
CA MET A 1 10.00 13.34 1.26
C MET A 1 9.68 13.34 2.75
N VAL A 2 8.60 14.01 3.16
CA VAL A 2 8.23 14.14 4.58
C VAL A 2 7.33 12.96 4.93
N TYR A 3 7.81 12.05 5.77
CA TYR A 3 6.98 11.01 6.37
C TYR A 3 6.07 11.67 7.41
N TYR A 4 4.79 11.82 7.11
CA TYR A 4 3.82 12.14 8.15
C TYR A 4 3.58 10.89 9.00
N SER A 5 4.42 10.69 10.01
CA SER A 5 4.06 9.82 11.12
C SER A 5 3.04 10.59 11.99
N ALA A 6 1.77 10.22 11.87
CA ALA A 6 0.74 10.75 12.74
C ALA A 6 0.84 10.09 14.12
N ARG A 7 1.71 10.60 14.99
CA ARG A 7 1.77 10.17 16.40
C ARG A 7 0.72 10.94 17.20
N PHE A 8 -0.50 10.39 17.27
CA PHE A 8 -1.55 10.88 18.15
C PHE A 8 -1.26 10.46 19.60
N TRP A 9 -1.16 11.44 20.49
CA TRP A 9 -0.81 11.29 21.91
C TRP A 9 -1.95 10.60 22.68
N GLY A 10 -1.64 9.50 23.40
CA GLY A 10 -2.50 8.89 24.43
C GLY A 10 -2.85 7.41 24.17
N GLY A 11 -2.26 6.52 24.97
CA GLY A 11 -2.71 5.12 25.15
C GLY A 11 -2.55 4.22 23.93
N ILE A 12 -1.55 3.34 24.01
CA ILE A 12 -1.30 2.21 23.10
C ILE A 12 -2.59 1.41 22.82
N PHE A 13 -2.81 1.10 21.54
CA PHE A 13 -3.89 0.27 20.98
C PHE A 13 -5.16 1.03 20.48
N GLU A 14 -5.07 1.44 19.21
CA GLU A 14 -6.05 1.06 18.17
C GLU A 14 -7.49 1.58 18.28
N LYS A 15 -7.64 2.88 18.11
CA LYS A 15 -8.96 3.52 18.03
C LYS A 15 -9.13 4.39 16.80
N LEU A 16 -8.33 4.11 15.77
CA LEU A 16 -8.43 4.75 14.48
C LEU A 16 -8.85 3.70 13.46
N LEU A 17 -10.05 3.89 12.90
CA LEU A 17 -10.56 3.00 11.87
C LEU A 17 -9.90 3.38 10.55
N VAL A 18 -9.28 2.39 9.90
CA VAL A 18 -8.76 2.57 8.54
C VAL A 18 -9.59 1.75 7.58
N LEU A 19 -10.02 2.42 6.53
CA LEU A 19 -10.81 1.87 5.45
C LEU A 19 -10.00 1.97 4.15
N MET A 20 -10.14 0.97 3.30
CA MET A 20 -9.73 0.99 1.91
C MET A 20 -10.96 0.69 1.07
N ASP A 21 -11.35 1.65 0.21
CA ASP A 21 -12.55 1.56 -0.63
C ASP A 21 -13.82 1.20 0.19
N GLY A 22 -13.94 1.78 1.38
CA GLY A 22 -15.05 1.56 2.31
C GLY A 22 -15.00 0.24 3.10
N ARG A 23 -13.98 -0.60 2.90
CA ARG A 23 -13.79 -1.84 3.67
C ARG A 23 -12.72 -1.67 4.73
N THR A 24 -12.98 -2.21 5.92
CA THR A 24 -11.97 -2.21 6.99
C THR A 24 -10.78 -3.09 6.61
N ILE A 25 -9.57 -2.52 6.71
CA ILE A 25 -8.30 -3.26 6.56
C ILE A 25 -7.71 -3.66 7.92
N TYR A 26 -8.56 -3.63 8.94
CA TYR A 26 -8.21 -3.98 10.30
C TYR A 26 -8.13 -5.50 10.45
N THR A 27 -7.07 -5.96 11.09
CA THR A 27 -6.88 -7.37 11.40
C THR A 27 -7.34 -7.64 12.83
N PRO A 28 -8.27 -8.59 13.06
CA PRO A 28 -8.75 -8.91 14.41
C PRO A 28 -7.63 -9.41 15.33
N LEU A 29 -6.60 -10.05 14.76
CA LEU A 29 -5.50 -10.70 15.50
C LEU A 29 -4.57 -9.70 16.20
N PHE A 30 -4.31 -8.56 15.55
CA PHE A 30 -3.46 -7.50 16.09
C PHE A 30 -4.29 -6.29 16.51
N SER A 31 -5.62 -6.40 16.42
CA SER A 31 -6.55 -5.30 16.58
C SER A 31 -6.03 -4.04 15.86
N GLY A 32 -5.51 -4.15 14.65
CA GLY A 32 -4.82 -3.02 14.03
C GLY A 32 -4.62 -3.19 12.54
N VAL A 33 -4.03 -2.19 11.91
CA VAL A 33 -3.72 -2.22 10.47
C VAL A 33 -2.31 -2.74 10.27
N TYR A 34 -2.20 -3.82 9.50
CA TYR A 34 -0.91 -4.33 9.09
C TYR A 34 -0.50 -3.66 7.77
N TRP A 35 0.33 -2.62 7.86
CA TRP A 35 0.71 -1.80 6.70
C TRP A 35 1.62 -2.53 5.72
N ASP A 36 2.39 -3.53 6.20
CA ASP A 36 3.35 -4.27 5.37
C ASP A 36 2.68 -5.18 4.33
N VAL A 37 1.41 -5.57 4.54
CA VAL A 37 0.66 -6.38 3.56
C VAL A 37 -0.07 -5.54 2.53
N GLN A 38 -0.23 -4.23 2.76
CA GLN A 38 -0.87 -3.36 1.78
C GLN A 38 0.15 -2.96 0.72
N ASP A 39 -0.06 -3.52 -0.46
CA ASP A 39 0.82 -3.38 -1.61
C ASP A 39 0.19 -2.47 -2.67
N THR A 40 -0.42 -1.37 -2.22
CA THR A 40 -1.03 -0.35 -3.09
C THR A 40 0.00 0.68 -3.52
N LEU A 41 0.04 0.99 -4.82
CA LEU A 41 0.81 2.12 -5.36
C LEU A 41 0.24 3.45 -4.87
N LEU A 42 1.09 4.42 -4.58
CA LEU A 42 0.63 5.77 -4.25
C LEU A 42 -0.07 6.41 -5.46
N GLU A 43 0.38 6.07 -6.66
CA GLU A 43 -0.16 6.50 -7.94
C GLU A 43 -1.58 5.98 -8.20
N ASP A 44 -2.00 4.91 -7.52
CA ASP A 44 -3.34 4.33 -7.61
C ASP A 44 -4.29 4.87 -6.54
N ILE A 45 -3.77 5.65 -5.60
CA ILE A 45 -4.60 6.36 -4.62
C ILE A 45 -5.20 7.58 -5.32
N ASP A 46 -6.53 7.69 -5.30
CA ASP A 46 -7.24 8.88 -5.73
C ASP A 46 -7.16 9.95 -4.65
N ARG A 47 -7.55 9.59 -3.42
CA ARG A 47 -7.48 10.48 -2.26
C ARG A 47 -7.46 9.72 -0.94
N ILE A 48 -6.99 10.42 0.09
CA ILE A 48 -7.05 9.96 1.48
C ILE A 48 -7.92 10.95 2.25
N GLU A 49 -9.03 10.46 2.77
CA GLU A 49 -9.95 11.24 3.59
C GLU A 49 -9.62 10.98 5.06
N VAL A 50 -9.48 12.06 5.83
CA VAL A 50 -9.16 11.98 7.27
C VAL A 50 -10.24 12.70 8.06
N ILE A 51 -11.03 11.92 8.80
CA ILE A 51 -12.02 12.42 9.75
C ILE A 51 -11.37 12.42 11.13
N ARG A 52 -11.19 13.61 11.70
CA ARG A 52 -10.60 13.80 13.02
C ARG A 52 -11.69 13.82 14.09
N GLY A 53 -11.46 13.10 15.19
CA GLY A 53 -12.37 13.06 16.33
C GLY A 53 -13.32 11.85 16.32
N PRO A 54 -14.16 11.71 17.35
CA PRO A 54 -14.95 10.50 17.55
C PRO A 54 -16.02 10.34 16.47
N ALA A 55 -15.97 9.24 15.72
CA ALA A 55 -16.94 8.90 14.68
C ALA A 55 -17.61 7.54 14.91
N THR A 56 -17.62 7.08 16.18
CA THR A 56 -18.11 5.75 16.59
C THR A 56 -19.58 5.49 16.26
N ALA A 57 -20.41 6.54 16.22
CA ALA A 57 -21.83 6.43 15.90
C ALA A 57 -22.10 6.01 14.44
N MET A 58 -21.24 6.42 13.50
CA MET A 58 -21.42 6.10 12.08
C MET A 58 -20.57 4.91 11.63
N TRP A 59 -19.40 4.70 12.27
CA TRP A 59 -18.38 3.77 11.78
C TRP A 59 -18.02 2.65 12.77
N GLY A 60 -18.65 2.61 13.95
CA GLY A 60 -18.46 1.56 14.96
C GLY A 60 -17.33 1.83 15.96
N GLY A 61 -17.13 0.91 16.90
CA GLY A 61 -16.29 1.10 18.10
C GLY A 61 -14.81 1.45 17.83
N ASN A 62 -14.30 1.12 16.64
CA ASN A 62 -12.89 1.35 16.28
C ASN A 62 -12.61 2.78 15.77
N ALA A 63 -13.62 3.65 15.66
CA ALA A 63 -13.51 5.02 15.15
C ALA A 63 -13.46 6.09 16.25
N MET A 64 -12.94 5.77 17.44
CA MET A 64 -13.01 6.67 18.60
C MET A 64 -12.02 7.84 18.53
N ASN A 65 -10.89 7.68 17.84
CA ASN A 65 -9.92 8.74 17.59
C ASN A 65 -10.07 9.38 16.20
N GLY A 66 -10.80 8.71 15.30
CA GLY A 66 -11.01 9.17 13.93
C GLY A 66 -11.13 8.04 12.93
N VAL A 67 -11.27 8.43 11.66
CA VAL A 67 -11.36 7.52 10.52
C VAL A 67 -10.38 8.00 9.44
N ILE A 68 -9.61 7.08 8.88
CA ILE A 68 -8.85 7.28 7.65
C ILE A 68 -9.49 6.41 6.58
N ASN A 69 -9.90 7.02 5.47
CA ASN A 69 -10.46 6.30 4.33
C ASN A 69 -9.56 6.52 3.11
N ILE A 70 -8.96 5.44 2.63
CA ILE A 70 -8.12 5.42 1.44
C ILE A 70 -9.01 5.01 0.27
N ILE A 71 -9.12 5.89 -0.72
CA ILE A 71 -9.92 5.66 -1.91
C ILE A 71 -8.99 5.44 -3.09
N THR A 72 -9.11 4.30 -3.74
CA THR A 72 -8.35 3.94 -4.93
C THR A 72 -9.03 4.44 -6.19
N LYS A 73 -8.24 4.68 -7.23
CA LYS A 73 -8.74 5.05 -8.55
C LYS A 73 -9.53 3.89 -9.15
N ALA A 74 -10.60 4.20 -9.87
CA ALA A 74 -11.35 3.17 -10.58
C ALA A 74 -10.49 2.54 -11.67
N ALA A 75 -10.72 1.25 -11.96
CA ALA A 75 -9.98 0.50 -12.98
C ALA A 75 -10.02 1.20 -14.35
N ARG A 76 -11.15 1.82 -14.71
CA ARG A 76 -11.32 2.60 -15.95
C ARG A 76 -10.40 3.82 -16.06
N ASP A 77 -9.96 4.37 -14.92
CA ASP A 77 -9.12 5.56 -14.84
C ASP A 77 -7.63 5.18 -14.73
N THR A 78 -7.33 3.87 -14.67
CA THR A 78 -5.99 3.30 -14.54
C THR A 78 -5.63 2.43 -15.75
N GLN A 79 -6.02 2.84 -16.95
CA GLN A 79 -5.69 2.11 -18.19
C GLN A 79 -4.26 2.38 -18.67
N GLY A 80 -3.69 1.44 -19.44
CA GLY A 80 -2.34 1.51 -19.97
C GLY A 80 -1.24 1.12 -18.96
N GLY A 81 0.01 1.34 -19.35
CA GLY A 81 1.19 1.01 -18.55
C GLY A 81 1.65 2.15 -17.64
N LEU A 82 1.98 1.82 -16.39
CA LEU A 82 2.63 2.70 -15.42
C LEU A 82 3.88 2.00 -14.88
N LEU A 83 5.02 2.70 -14.93
CA LEU A 83 6.26 2.30 -14.27
C LEU A 83 6.62 3.40 -13.28
N THR A 84 6.73 3.04 -12.00
CA THR A 84 7.21 3.95 -10.96
C THR A 84 8.49 3.41 -10.34
N ALA A 85 9.41 4.33 -10.03
CA ALA A 85 10.66 4.03 -9.36
C ALA A 85 10.96 5.15 -8.35
N SER A 86 11.14 4.77 -7.09
CA SER A 86 11.40 5.68 -5.99
C SER A 86 12.67 5.27 -5.23
N ILE A 87 13.46 6.27 -4.86
CA ILE A 87 14.66 6.13 -4.03
C ILE A 87 14.49 6.98 -2.77
N GLY A 88 14.78 6.42 -1.60
CA GLY A 88 14.66 7.11 -0.33
C GLY A 88 15.78 6.73 0.63
N THR A 89 16.03 7.59 1.60
CA THR A 89 16.99 7.36 2.69
C THR A 89 16.53 6.23 3.62
N GLU A 90 15.22 6.12 3.86
CA GLU A 90 14.59 5.11 4.70
C GLU A 90 14.04 3.94 3.87
N VAL A 91 13.55 4.23 2.66
CA VAL A 91 13.05 3.25 1.69
C VAL A 91 14.12 3.02 0.61
N LYS A 92 14.88 1.93 0.79
CA LYS A 92 16.12 1.67 0.03
C LYS A 92 15.97 1.61 -1.49
N ARG A 93 14.77 1.30 -2.01
CA ARG A 93 14.33 1.39 -3.41
C ARG A 93 12.93 0.79 -3.51
N GLN A 94 12.04 1.42 -4.27
CA GLN A 94 10.76 0.84 -4.67
C GLN A 94 10.66 0.96 -6.19
N THR A 95 10.29 -0.14 -6.83
CA THR A 95 9.99 -0.17 -8.26
C THR A 95 8.72 -0.95 -8.42
N ALA A 96 7.81 -0.44 -9.22
CA ALA A 96 6.55 -1.09 -9.46
C ALA A 96 6.06 -0.84 -10.87
N LEU A 97 5.38 -1.85 -11.39
CA LEU A 97 4.80 -1.89 -12.71
C LEU A 97 3.30 -2.11 -12.56
N ARG A 98 2.51 -1.39 -13.34
CA ARG A 98 1.07 -1.59 -13.43
C ARG A 98 0.66 -1.53 -14.89
N TYR A 99 -0.27 -2.39 -15.26
CA TYR A 99 -0.87 -2.42 -16.60
C TYR A 99 -2.38 -2.59 -16.46
N GLY A 100 -3.14 -1.62 -16.97
CA GLY A 100 -4.59 -1.69 -17.04
C GLY A 100 -5.08 -1.90 -18.47
N ASP A 101 -6.09 -2.73 -18.64
CA ASP A 101 -6.70 -3.01 -19.94
C ASP A 101 -8.23 -3.09 -19.85
N LYS A 102 -8.90 -2.92 -20.99
CA LYS A 102 -10.35 -2.99 -21.13
C LYS A 102 -10.70 -4.27 -21.89
N VAL A 103 -11.50 -5.13 -21.27
CA VAL A 103 -11.99 -6.38 -21.87
C VAL A 103 -13.46 -6.19 -22.28
N GLY A 104 -13.70 -5.92 -23.56
CA GLY A 104 -15.05 -5.59 -24.06
C GLY A 104 -15.48 -4.17 -23.72
N ASP A 105 -16.79 -3.91 -23.63
CA ASP A 105 -17.30 -2.53 -23.49
C ASP A 105 -17.35 -2.01 -22.06
N ASP A 106 -17.44 -2.90 -21.07
CA ASP A 106 -17.67 -2.52 -19.66
C ASP A 106 -16.71 -3.17 -18.64
N PHE A 107 -15.87 -4.12 -19.04
CA PHE A 107 -14.93 -4.75 -18.11
C PHE A 107 -13.54 -4.12 -18.18
N PHE A 108 -12.97 -3.84 -17.01
CA PHE A 108 -11.62 -3.28 -16.87
C PHE A 108 -10.81 -4.17 -15.95
N THR A 109 -9.58 -4.48 -16.35
CA THR A 109 -8.64 -5.31 -15.61
C THR A 109 -7.42 -4.47 -15.28
N VAL A 110 -6.88 -4.62 -14.07
CA VAL A 110 -5.63 -3.97 -13.65
C VAL A 110 -4.72 -5.04 -13.06
N CYS A 111 -3.53 -5.17 -13.63
CA CYS A 111 -2.46 -6.02 -13.15
C CYS A 111 -1.34 -5.14 -12.59
N MET A 112 -0.74 -5.57 -11.48
CA MET A 112 0.25 -4.79 -10.77
C MET A 112 1.31 -5.70 -10.14
N GLU A 113 2.58 -5.26 -10.20
CA GLU A 113 3.71 -5.95 -9.60
C GLU A 113 4.64 -4.96 -8.88
N ASN A 114 4.80 -5.15 -7.57
CA ASN A 114 5.81 -4.44 -6.77
C ASN A 114 7.09 -5.26 -6.65
N ILE A 115 8.20 -4.67 -7.10
CA ILE A 115 9.55 -5.22 -6.95
C ILE A 115 10.15 -4.75 -5.61
N ARG A 116 9.41 -4.91 -4.50
CA ARG A 116 9.84 -4.42 -3.18
C ARG A 116 10.95 -5.28 -2.54
N LYS A 117 11.16 -6.54 -2.95
CA LYS A 117 12.11 -7.46 -2.28
C LYS A 117 12.79 -8.49 -3.18
N ARG A 118 13.24 -8.13 -4.40
CA ARG A 118 14.00 -9.07 -5.26
C ARG A 118 15.41 -8.63 -5.66
N ILE A 119 16.02 -7.70 -4.94
CA ILE A 119 17.41 -7.27 -5.23
C ILE A 119 18.43 -7.79 -4.20
N VAL A 120 18.03 -8.19 -2.97
CA VAL A 120 19.01 -8.67 -1.97
C VAL A 120 19.43 -10.14 -2.16
N LEU A 121 18.58 -10.97 -2.78
CA LEU A 121 18.90 -12.40 -3.03
C LEU A 121 19.57 -12.64 -4.39
N SER A 122 19.29 -11.82 -5.41
CA SER A 122 19.85 -12.02 -6.75
C SER A 122 21.35 -11.74 -6.79
N THR A 123 21.86 -10.75 -6.04
CA THR A 123 23.31 -10.42 -6.08
C THR A 123 24.19 -11.52 -5.48
N ARG A 124 23.70 -12.26 -4.47
CA ARG A 124 24.45 -13.40 -3.90
C ARG A 124 24.41 -14.64 -4.80
N LEU A 125 23.27 -14.89 -5.47
CA LEU A 125 23.15 -15.99 -6.43
C LEU A 125 23.97 -15.77 -7.70
N THR A 126 24.07 -14.53 -8.19
CA THR A 126 24.96 -14.22 -9.33
C THR A 126 26.43 -14.39 -8.96
N GLN A 127 26.87 -14.00 -7.75
CA GLN A 127 28.25 -14.24 -7.31
C GLN A 127 28.55 -15.73 -7.07
N MET A 128 27.59 -16.51 -6.57
CA MET A 128 27.79 -17.95 -6.34
C MET A 128 27.85 -18.75 -7.66
N ILE A 129 27.08 -18.38 -8.68
CA ILE A 129 27.12 -19.03 -10.01
C ILE A 129 28.38 -18.62 -10.81
N LEU A 130 28.89 -17.40 -10.66
CA LEU A 130 30.15 -16.99 -11.28
C LEU A 130 31.37 -17.65 -10.63
N LEU A 131 31.36 -17.90 -9.31
CA LEU A 131 32.44 -18.61 -8.61
C LEU A 131 32.52 -20.10 -8.99
N THR A 132 31.41 -20.77 -9.30
CA THR A 132 31.41 -22.17 -9.77
C THR A 132 31.84 -22.32 -11.24
N LYS A 133 31.92 -21.23 -12.02
CA LYS A 133 32.41 -21.23 -13.41
C LYS A 133 33.89 -20.85 -13.55
N MET A 134 34.59 -20.61 -12.44
CA MET A 134 36.03 -20.26 -12.40
C MET A 134 36.90 -21.29 -11.67
N ILE A 135 36.40 -22.52 -11.55
CA ILE A 135 37.14 -23.71 -11.10
C ILE A 135 36.84 -24.81 -12.13
#